data_AF-A0AAV2ZGT3-F1
#
_entry.id   AF-A0AAV2ZGT3-F1
#
_cell.length_a   1.000
_cell.length_b   1.000
_cell.length_c   1.000
_cell.angle_alpha   90.00
_cell.angle_beta   90.00
_cell.angle_gamma   90.00
#
_symmetry.space_group_name_H-M   'P 1'
#
loop_
_entity.id
_entity.type
_entity.pdbx_description
1 polymer ?
#
loop_
_entity_poly.entity_id
_entity_poly.type
_entity_poly.pdbx_seq_one_letter_code
_entity_poly.pdbx_strand_id
1 'polypeptide(L)'
;MAPTTVYLEQHKMIPKEKNKLRKPVVEKMRRDRINNSIEQLKVLLEKEFQKQQPNVKLEKADILEMAVAYLKEHSLPQTNNLLHQNHRLDMEFRNGYSSCFNQVLSFLSLRPKQGTTEIKLINHLKSNETTNVSSVPPSRNNQAKQADLSTGSSLWRPW
;
A
#
# COMPACT_ATOMS: atom_id res chain seq x y z
N MET A 1 -53.09 -45.22 -29.19
CA MET A 1 -52.34 -43.97 -28.99
C MET A 1 -52.29 -43.67 -27.50
N ALA A 2 -51.11 -43.68 -26.90
CA ALA A 2 -50.89 -43.26 -25.51
C ALA A 2 -49.62 -42.38 -25.50
N PRO A 3 -49.67 -41.14 -24.97
CA PRO A 3 -48.53 -40.24 -25.01
C PRO A 3 -47.51 -40.58 -23.92
N THR A 4 -46.26 -40.86 -24.32
CA THR A 4 -45.14 -41.07 -23.41
C THR A 4 -44.71 -39.75 -22.79
N THR A 5 -44.69 -39.75 -21.47
CA THR A 5 -44.32 -38.68 -20.55
C THR A 5 -42.85 -38.32 -20.72
N VAL A 6 -42.53 -37.24 -21.44
CA VAL A 6 -41.15 -36.71 -21.57
C VAL A 6 -40.84 -35.65 -20.48
N TYR A 7 -41.65 -35.52 -19.43
CA TYR A 7 -41.63 -34.32 -18.59
C TYR A 7 -41.10 -34.47 -17.15
N LEU A 8 -40.33 -35.51 -16.81
CA LEU A 8 -39.88 -35.67 -15.40
C LEU A 8 -38.53 -36.37 -15.20
N GLU A 9 -37.55 -36.12 -16.07
CA GLU A 9 -36.17 -36.60 -15.85
C GLU A 9 -35.21 -35.48 -15.41
N GLN A 10 -35.77 -34.47 -14.73
CA GLN A 10 -35.01 -33.41 -14.10
C GLN A 10 -34.96 -33.62 -12.58
N HIS A 11 -34.58 -34.82 -12.13
CA HIS A 11 -34.27 -35.05 -10.73
C HIS A 11 -32.92 -35.74 -10.53
N LYS A 12 -32.01 -34.96 -9.93
CA LYS A 12 -31.11 -35.36 -8.84
C LYS A 12 -29.71 -35.89 -9.23
N MET A 13 -28.88 -35.02 -9.82
CA MET A 13 -27.42 -35.17 -9.73
C MET A 13 -27.00 -35.30 -8.25
N ILE A 14 -26.24 -36.34 -7.93
CA ILE A 14 -25.83 -36.69 -6.56
C ILE A 14 -24.94 -35.56 -6.00
N PRO A 15 -25.02 -35.16 -4.72
CA PRO A 15 -24.18 -34.10 -4.15
C PRO A 15 -22.67 -34.26 -4.41
N LYS A 16 -22.20 -35.52 -4.52
CA LYS A 16 -20.82 -35.86 -4.87
C LYS A 16 -20.44 -35.46 -6.32
N GLU A 17 -21.36 -35.53 -7.27
CA GLU A 17 -21.14 -35.13 -8.67
C GLU A 17 -21.20 -33.60 -8.82
N LYS A 18 -22.09 -32.94 -8.08
CA LYS A 18 -22.12 -31.47 -7.96
C LYS A 18 -20.79 -30.94 -7.41
N ASN A 19 -20.18 -31.62 -6.46
CA ASN A 19 -18.86 -31.26 -5.93
C ASN A 19 -17.72 -31.54 -6.95
N LYS A 20 -17.80 -32.65 -7.70
CA LYS A 20 -16.87 -32.97 -8.79
C LYS A 20 -16.93 -31.99 -9.97
N LEU A 21 -18.08 -31.35 -10.21
CA LEU A 21 -18.27 -30.32 -11.26
C LEU A 21 -18.00 -28.89 -10.77
N ARG A 22 -18.12 -28.61 -9.47
CA ARG A 22 -17.76 -27.30 -8.89
C ARG A 22 -16.27 -27.03 -8.95
N LYS A 23 -15.43 -28.04 -8.64
CA LYS A 23 -13.97 -27.91 -8.71
C LYS A 23 -13.44 -27.48 -10.11
N PRO A 24 -13.87 -28.08 -11.24
CA PRO A 24 -13.41 -27.65 -12.56
C PRO A 24 -13.92 -26.27 -12.96
N VAL A 25 -15.11 -25.84 -12.49
CA VAL A 25 -15.61 -24.48 -12.75
C VAL A 25 -14.81 -23.43 -11.98
N VAL A 26 -14.56 -23.66 -10.69
CA VAL A 26 -13.76 -22.73 -9.86
C VAL A 26 -12.32 -22.62 -10.39
N GLU A 27 -11.71 -23.75 -10.76
CA GLU A 27 -10.37 -23.74 -11.35
C GLU A 27 -10.34 -23.07 -12.72
N LYS A 28 -11.40 -23.22 -13.54
CA LYS A 28 -11.55 -22.45 -14.78
C LYS A 28 -11.58 -20.95 -14.48
N MET A 29 -12.41 -20.49 -13.54
CA MET A 29 -12.45 -19.07 -13.14
C MET A 29 -11.10 -18.56 -12.63
N ARG A 30 -10.36 -19.38 -11.87
CA ARG A 30 -9.01 -19.03 -11.40
C ARG A 30 -8.05 -18.85 -12.58
N ARG A 31 -8.05 -19.79 -13.53
CA ARG A 31 -7.22 -19.72 -14.75
C ARG A 31 -7.59 -18.51 -15.61
N ASP A 32 -8.87 -18.23 -15.78
CA ASP A 32 -9.36 -17.08 -16.54
C ASP A 32 -8.91 -15.77 -15.89
N ARG A 33 -9.00 -15.66 -14.56
CA ARG A 33 -8.48 -14.51 -13.81
C ARG A 33 -6.98 -14.33 -14.02
N ILE A 34 -6.19 -15.39 -13.91
CA ILE A 34 -4.74 -15.34 -14.12
C ILE A 34 -4.41 -14.90 -15.54
N ASN A 35 -5.08 -15.47 -16.55
CA ASN A 35 -4.85 -15.12 -17.95
C ASN A 35 -5.20 -13.65 -18.22
N ASN A 36 -6.30 -13.15 -17.64
CA ASN A 36 -6.68 -11.74 -17.76
C ASN A 36 -5.62 -10.82 -17.12
N SER A 37 -5.13 -11.16 -15.93
CA SER A 37 -4.04 -10.40 -15.29
C SER A 37 -2.75 -10.39 -16.13
N ILE A 38 -2.40 -11.51 -16.78
CA ILE A 38 -1.22 -11.57 -17.66
C ILE A 38 -1.42 -10.67 -18.90
N GLU A 39 -2.61 -10.66 -19.50
CA GLU A 39 -2.89 -9.77 -20.64
C GLU A 39 -2.88 -8.29 -20.22
N GLN A 40 -3.39 -7.97 -19.04
CA GLN A 40 -3.29 -6.61 -18.48
C GLN A 40 -1.83 -6.18 -18.28
N LEU A 41 -0.97 -7.07 -17.77
CA LEU A 41 0.47 -6.80 -17.62
C LEU A 41 1.13 -6.51 -18.96
N LYS A 42 0.77 -7.27 -20.01
CA LYS A 42 1.28 -7.07 -21.36
C LYS A 42 0.98 -5.67 -21.89
N VAL A 43 -0.26 -5.20 -21.70
CA VAL A 43 -0.68 -3.84 -22.10
C VAL A 43 0.03 -2.76 -21.28
N LEU A 44 0.14 -2.93 -19.96
CA LEU A 44 0.80 -1.97 -19.09
C LEU A 44 2.30 -1.79 -19.40
N LEU A 45 2.95 -2.86 -19.86
CA LEU A 45 4.39 -2.91 -20.14
C LEU A 45 4.69 -2.84 -21.65
N GLU A 46 3.71 -2.48 -22.48
CA GLU A 46 3.85 -2.52 -23.95
C GLU A 46 5.02 -1.68 -24.46
N LYS A 47 5.28 -0.52 -23.84
CA LYS A 47 6.40 0.37 -24.20
C LYS A 47 7.75 -0.28 -23.87
N GLU A 48 7.83 -1.00 -22.76
CA GLU A 48 9.02 -1.70 -22.29
C GLU A 48 9.35 -2.86 -23.22
N PHE A 49 8.34 -3.60 -23.68
CA PHE A 49 8.51 -4.63 -24.71
C PHE A 49 8.97 -4.04 -26.05
N GLN A 50 8.38 -2.92 -26.50
CA GLN A 50 8.80 -2.28 -27.76
C GLN A 50 10.26 -1.81 -27.74
N LYS A 51 10.76 -1.37 -26.58
CA LYS A 51 12.17 -0.96 -26.42
C LYS A 51 13.14 -2.15 -26.53
N GLN A 52 12.78 -3.30 -25.96
CA GLN A 52 13.67 -4.46 -25.92
C GLN A 52 13.53 -5.37 -27.15
N GLN A 53 12.30 -5.64 -27.59
CA GLN A 53 11.98 -6.59 -28.65
C GLN A 53 10.76 -6.12 -29.47
N PRO A 54 10.93 -5.16 -30.39
CA PRO A 54 9.85 -4.74 -31.25
C PRO A 54 9.41 -5.90 -32.16
N ASN A 55 8.10 -6.16 -32.21
CA ASN A 55 7.43 -7.13 -33.10
C ASN A 55 7.64 -8.63 -32.80
N VAL A 56 8.14 -8.99 -31.61
CA VAL A 56 8.20 -10.40 -31.18
C VAL A 56 6.88 -10.81 -30.53
N LYS A 57 6.42 -12.02 -30.82
CA LYS A 57 5.27 -12.62 -30.14
C LYS A 57 5.66 -12.92 -28.69
N LEU A 58 5.16 -12.11 -27.77
CA LEU A 58 5.44 -12.26 -26.34
C LEU A 58 4.82 -13.55 -25.79
N GLU A 59 5.65 -14.41 -25.22
CA GLU A 59 5.18 -15.56 -24.46
C GLU A 59 4.78 -15.14 -23.04
N LYS A 60 4.01 -15.99 -22.34
CA LYS A 60 3.60 -15.69 -20.96
C LYS A 60 4.79 -15.59 -20.01
N ALA A 61 5.86 -16.33 -20.26
CA ALA A 61 7.09 -16.25 -19.48
C ALA A 61 7.74 -14.88 -19.64
N ASP A 62 7.93 -14.42 -20.88
CA ASP A 62 8.50 -13.09 -21.19
C ASP A 62 7.71 -11.96 -20.51
N ILE A 63 6.37 -12.06 -20.53
CA ILE A 63 5.50 -11.06 -19.90
C ILE A 63 5.77 -10.97 -18.39
N LEU A 64 5.89 -12.12 -17.73
CA LEU A 64 6.13 -12.18 -16.29
C LEU A 64 7.56 -11.75 -15.93
N GLU A 65 8.56 -12.13 -16.73
CA GLU A 65 9.95 -11.72 -16.52
C GLU A 65 10.11 -10.21 -16.64
N MET A 66 9.55 -9.61 -17.70
CA MET A 66 9.53 -8.16 -17.87
C MET A 66 8.83 -7.46 -16.71
N ALA A 67 7.69 -7.98 -16.25
CA ALA A 67 6.98 -7.40 -15.11
C ALA A 67 7.84 -7.42 -13.84
N VAL A 68 8.55 -8.51 -13.57
CA VAL A 68 9.47 -8.60 -12.42
C VAL A 68 10.65 -7.64 -12.58
N ALA A 69 11.24 -7.55 -13.77
CA ALA A 69 12.34 -6.63 -14.05
C ALA A 69 11.89 -5.17 -13.86
N TYR A 70 10.75 -4.80 -14.46
CA TYR A 70 10.13 -3.49 -14.33
C TYR A 70 9.85 -3.14 -12.87
N LEU A 71 9.24 -4.06 -12.11
CA LEU A 71 8.99 -3.84 -10.68
C LEU A 71 10.29 -3.70 -9.90
N LYS A 72 11.34 -4.49 -10.17
CA LYS A 72 12.64 -4.33 -9.47
C LYS A 72 13.26 -2.96 -9.74
N GLU A 73 13.22 -2.49 -10.98
CA GLU A 73 13.73 -1.17 -11.37
C GLU A 73 12.93 -0.03 -10.75
N HIS A 74 11.59 -0.16 -10.66
CA HIS A 74 10.69 0.92 -10.26
C HIS A 74 10.18 0.86 -8.81
N SER A 75 10.30 -0.27 -8.09
CA SER A 75 9.86 -0.42 -6.69
C SER A 75 10.95 -0.10 -5.68
N LEU A 76 12.22 -0.29 -6.01
CA LEU A 76 13.36 0.10 -5.17
C LEU A 76 13.42 1.63 -4.92
N PRO A 77 13.05 2.50 -5.89
CA PRO A 77 12.98 3.94 -5.67
C PRO A 77 11.69 4.43 -5.01
N GLN A 78 10.57 3.69 -5.05
CA GLN A 78 9.26 4.20 -4.56
C GLN A 78 9.17 4.19 -3.03
N THR A 79 9.68 3.16 -2.37
CA THR A 79 9.85 3.15 -0.91
C THR A 79 10.86 4.22 -0.48
N ASN A 80 11.96 4.36 -1.24
CA ASN A 80 12.95 5.40 -1.00
C ASN A 80 12.43 6.81 -1.26
N ASN A 81 11.53 7.05 -2.22
CA ASN A 81 11.00 8.37 -2.52
C ASN A 81 10.02 8.87 -1.45
N LEU A 82 9.13 8.00 -0.96
CA LEU A 82 8.26 8.35 0.17
C LEU A 82 9.08 8.57 1.45
N LEU A 83 10.07 7.73 1.73
CA LEU A 83 10.96 7.92 2.88
C LEU A 83 11.86 9.16 2.71
N HIS A 84 12.40 9.42 1.52
CA HIS A 84 13.17 10.63 1.23
C HIS A 84 12.32 11.89 1.34
N GLN A 85 11.07 11.86 0.86
CA GLN A 85 10.17 13.01 0.97
C GLN A 85 9.83 13.31 2.43
N ASN A 86 9.51 12.28 3.23
CA ASN A 86 9.29 12.45 4.67
C ASN A 86 10.56 12.93 5.39
N HIS A 87 11.73 12.38 5.06
CA HIS A 87 13.01 12.80 5.63
C HIS A 87 13.37 14.24 5.23
N ARG A 88 13.06 14.66 4.00
CA ARG A 88 13.27 16.05 3.56
C ARG A 88 12.37 17.02 4.31
N LEU A 89 11.09 16.68 4.48
CA LEU A 89 10.15 17.50 5.24
C LEU A 89 10.54 17.61 6.73
N ASP A 90 11.01 16.52 7.33
CA ASP A 90 11.53 16.52 8.72
C ASP A 90 12.77 17.41 8.87
N MET A 91 13.71 17.32 7.91
CA MET A 91 14.90 18.16 7.88
C MET A 91 14.57 19.64 7.69
N GLU A 92 13.64 19.97 6.79
CA GLU A 92 13.16 21.34 6.57
C GLU A 92 12.47 21.91 7.82
N PHE A 93 11.64 21.10 8.48
CA PHE A 93 11.01 21.47 9.75
C PHE A 93 12.05 21.72 10.84
N ARG A 94 13.02 20.82 11.03
CA ARG A 94 14.11 20.97 12.00
C ARG A 94 14.92 22.23 11.75
N ASN A 95 15.25 22.52 10.49
CA ASN A 95 16.00 23.71 10.13
C ASN A 95 15.20 24.99 10.42
N GLY A 96 13.91 25.01 10.06
CA GLY A 96 13.01 26.12 10.37
C GLY A 96 12.83 26.34 11.87
N TYR A 97 12.66 25.25 12.62
CA TYR A 97 12.56 25.27 14.09
C TYR A 97 13.83 25.82 14.74
N SER A 98 15.01 25.30 14.34
CA SER A 98 16.29 25.78 14.86
C SER A 98 16.54 27.24 14.54
N SER A 99 16.21 27.69 13.31
CA SER A 99 16.31 29.10 12.93
C SER A 99 15.42 29.99 13.80
N CYS A 100 14.16 29.60 13.99
CA CYS A 100 13.22 30.31 14.86
C CYS A 100 13.71 30.35 16.31
N PHE A 101 14.17 29.22 16.85
CA PHE A 101 14.70 29.13 18.21
C PHE A 101 15.92 30.04 18.42
N ASN A 102 16.85 30.06 17.47
CA ASN A 102 18.01 30.95 17.50
C ASN A 102 17.61 32.43 17.45
N GLN A 103 16.59 32.78 16.67
CA GLN A 103 16.04 34.15 16.64
C GLN A 103 15.43 34.54 17.99
N VAL A 104 14.66 33.64 18.62
CA VAL A 104 14.10 33.86 19.96
C VAL A 104 15.22 34.08 20.98
N LEU A 105 16.26 33.25 20.95
CA LEU A 105 17.41 33.37 21.85
C LEU A 105 18.14 34.71 21.66
N SER A 106 18.38 35.10 20.41
CA SER A 106 19.01 36.39 20.07
C SER A 106 18.15 37.56 20.56
N PHE A 107 16.85 37.54 20.29
CA PHE A 107 15.93 38.60 20.72
C PHE A 107 15.87 38.75 22.25
N LEU A 108 15.88 37.64 22.99
CA LEU A 108 15.92 37.67 24.45
C LEU A 108 17.27 38.13 25.00
N SER A 109 18.39 37.83 24.32
CA SER A 109 19.72 38.29 24.74
C SER A 109 19.92 39.81 24.65
N LEU A 110 19.16 40.48 23.80
CA LEU A 110 19.21 41.94 23.62
C LEU A 110 18.46 42.71 24.72
N ARG A 111 17.73 42.01 25.58
CA ARG A 111 16.99 42.61 26.70
C ARG A 111 17.58 42.17 28.04
N PRO A 112 17.59 43.03 29.07
CA PRO A 112 17.97 42.62 30.42
C PRO A 112 17.04 41.48 30.86
N LYS A 113 17.60 40.42 31.46
CA LYS A 113 16.88 39.16 31.78
C LYS A 113 15.63 39.43 32.60
N GLN A 114 14.44 39.24 32.01
CA GLN A 114 13.15 39.48 32.67
C GLN A 114 12.54 38.15 33.11
N GLY A 115 12.92 37.71 34.31
CA GLY A 115 12.12 36.77 35.11
C GLY A 115 12.11 35.30 34.68
N THR A 116 11.36 34.49 35.44
CA THR A 116 11.32 33.02 35.31
C THR A 116 10.64 32.54 34.02
N THR A 117 9.84 33.39 33.37
CA THR A 117 9.08 33.06 32.17
C THR A 117 9.97 32.85 30.94
N GLU A 118 11.01 33.67 30.77
CA GLU A 118 11.97 33.54 29.66
C GLU A 118 12.75 32.23 29.76
N ILE A 119 13.18 31.86 30.97
CA ILE A 119 13.89 30.60 31.25
C ILE A 119 12.98 29.40 30.97
N LYS A 120 11.71 29.46 31.38
CA LYS A 120 10.72 28.42 31.09
C LYS A 120 10.48 28.26 29.58
N LEU A 121 10.42 29.37 28.84
CA LEU A 121 10.26 29.35 27.39
C LEU A 121 11.46 28.71 26.68
N ILE A 122 12.69 29.12 27.04
CA ILE A 122 13.90 28.56 26.45
C ILE A 122 14.00 27.05 26.72
N ASN A 123 13.70 26.62 27.95
CA ASN A 123 13.71 25.20 28.31
C ASN A 123 12.65 24.41 27.54
N HIS A 124 11.44 24.95 27.38
CA HIS A 124 10.39 24.32 26.61
C HIS A 124 10.79 24.14 25.13
N LEU A 125 11.35 25.19 24.51
CA LEU A 125 11.79 25.14 23.12
C LEU A 125 12.96 24.16 22.91
N LYS A 126 13.89 24.09 23.87
CA LYS A 126 15.01 23.14 23.84
C LYS A 126 14.55 21.69 23.99
N SER A 127 13.55 21.43 24.82
CA SER A 127 12.98 20.07 24.98
C SER A 127 12.27 19.56 23.72
N ASN A 128 11.69 20.45 22.92
CA ASN A 128 11.02 20.07 21.67
C ASN A 128 12.00 19.82 20.50
N GLU A 129 13.27 20.23 20.61
CA GLU A 129 14.31 19.95 19.60
C GLU A 129 14.75 18.48 19.60
N THR A 130 14.62 17.80 20.75
CA THR A 130 15.06 16.40 20.95
C THR A 130 13.94 15.37 20.81
N THR A 131 12.67 15.79 20.84
CA THR A 131 11.56 14.88 20.59
C THR A 131 11.50 14.53 19.11
N ASN A 132 11.90 13.30 18.78
CA ASN A 132 11.58 12.64 17.50
C ASN A 132 10.14 12.96 17.13
N VAL A 133 9.93 13.62 15.99
CA VAL A 133 8.63 14.04 15.47
C VAL A 133 7.86 12.82 14.92
N SER A 134 7.57 11.86 15.79
CA SER A 134 6.53 10.84 15.56
C SER A 134 5.21 11.24 16.23
N SER A 135 5.18 12.35 16.97
CA SER A 135 3.94 12.87 17.56
C SER A 135 3.21 13.75 16.55
N VAL A 136 2.29 13.11 15.84
CA VAL A 136 1.07 13.70 15.30
C VAL A 136 0.54 14.78 16.26
N PRO A 137 0.07 15.95 15.78
CA PRO A 137 -0.54 16.96 16.66
C PRO A 137 -1.70 16.32 17.45
N PRO A 138 -2.01 16.77 18.68
CA PRO A 138 -3.07 16.17 19.48
C PRO A 138 -4.41 16.40 18.77
N SER A 139 -4.82 15.40 17.99
CA SER A 139 -6.13 15.36 17.36
C SER A 139 -7.15 15.18 18.49
N ARG A 140 -8.07 16.13 18.56
CA ARG A 140 -9.13 16.23 19.56
C ARG A 140 -9.95 14.93 19.56
N ASN A 141 -9.84 14.17 20.66
CA ASN A 141 -10.52 12.89 20.86
C ASN A 141 -12.05 13.05 20.69
N ASN A 142 -12.61 12.48 19.62
CA ASN A 142 -14.00 12.06 19.57
C ASN A 142 -14.00 10.53 19.64
N GLN A 143 -14.47 9.98 20.76
CA GLN A 143 -14.65 8.55 20.95
C GLN A 143 -15.71 8.02 19.98
N ALA A 144 -15.31 7.09 19.11
CA ALA A 144 -16.22 6.14 18.48
C ALA A 144 -15.61 4.74 18.61
N LYS A 145 -16.30 3.87 19.36
CA LYS A 145 -16.03 2.43 19.49
C LYS A 145 -16.30 1.74 18.15
N GLN A 146 -15.37 0.91 17.68
CA GLN A 146 -15.60 -0.35 16.93
C GLN A 146 -14.22 -1.00 16.70
N ALA A 147 -13.93 -2.12 17.36
CA ALA A 147 -14.21 -3.51 16.95
C ALA A 147 -12.93 -4.16 16.39
N ASP A 148 -12.43 -5.08 17.20
CA ASP A 148 -11.39 -6.09 17.01
C ASP A 148 -11.02 -6.43 15.54
N LEU A 149 -9.86 -5.94 15.08
CA LEU A 149 -9.19 -6.49 13.89
C LEU A 149 -8.13 -7.46 14.37
N SER A 150 -8.54 -8.73 14.49
CA SER A 150 -7.62 -9.86 14.47
C SER A 150 -6.69 -9.73 13.27
N THR A 151 -5.39 -9.80 13.56
CA THR A 151 -4.29 -9.83 12.60
C THR A 151 -4.46 -11.04 11.68
N GLY A 152 -5.21 -10.84 10.60
CA GLY A 152 -5.33 -11.78 9.50
C GLY A 152 -4.01 -11.85 8.76
N SER A 153 -3.07 -12.65 9.27
CA SER A 153 -2.04 -13.22 8.42
C SER A 153 -2.76 -13.81 7.21
N SER A 154 -2.41 -13.31 6.04
CA SER A 154 -2.97 -13.75 4.77
C SER A 154 -2.58 -15.21 4.60
N LEU A 155 -3.39 -16.09 5.16
CA LEU A 155 -3.39 -17.52 4.93
C LEU A 155 -3.72 -17.68 3.45
N TRP A 156 -2.69 -17.63 2.63
CA TRP A 156 -2.71 -18.20 1.30
C TRP A 156 -3.23 -19.63 1.47
N ARG A 157 -4.51 -19.83 1.15
CA ARG A 157 -5.12 -21.15 1.10
C ARG A 157 -5.05 -21.59 -0.35
N PRO A 158 -4.28 -22.63 -0.67
CA PRO A 158 -4.41 -23.29 -1.97
C PRO A 158 -5.82 -23.86 -2.09
N TRP A 159 -6.41 -23.76 -3.28
CA TRP A 159 -7.65 -24.44 -3.65
C TRP A 159 -7.41 -25.93 -3.84
#